data_AF-A0A6C8GVY0-F1
#
_entry.id   AF-A0A6C8GVY0-F1
#
_cell.length_a   1.000
_cell.length_b   1.000
_cell.length_c   1.000
_cell.angle_alpha   90.00
_cell.angle_beta   90.00
_cell.angle_gamma   90.00
#
_symmetry.space_group_name_H-M   'P 1'
#
loop_
_entity.id
_entity.type
_entity.pdbx_description
1 polymer ?
#
loop_
_entity_poly.entity_id
_entity_poly.type
_entity_poly.pdbx_seq_one_letter_code
_entity_poly.pdbx_strand_id
1 'polypeptide(L)'
;MESLAALYKNHIVTLQERTRDVLARFKLDALLIHSGELFNVFLDDHPYPFKVNPQFKAWVPVTQVPNCWLLVDGVNKPKLWFYLPVDYWHNVEPLPTSFWTEEVEVVALPKADGIGSQLPAARGNIGYIGPVPERALYRPGS
;
A
#
# COMPACT_ATOMS: atom_id res chain seq x y z
N MET A 1 -24.25 18.14 8.35
CA MET A 1 -22.84 17.76 8.59
C MET A 1 -22.59 16.52 7.75
N GLU A 2 -21.64 16.55 6.81
CA GLU A 2 -21.34 15.36 6.00
C GLU A 2 -20.74 14.26 6.89
N SER A 3 -21.03 12.99 6.56
CA SER A 3 -20.46 11.86 7.29
C SER A 3 -18.97 11.70 6.97
N LEU A 4 -18.20 11.07 7.87
CA LEU A 4 -16.78 10.78 7.62
C LEU A 4 -16.58 9.95 6.33
N ALA A 5 -17.51 9.05 6.00
CA ALA A 5 -17.48 8.27 4.76
C ALA A 5 -17.62 9.17 3.51
N ALA A 6 -18.55 10.13 3.52
CA ALA A 6 -18.72 11.07 2.41
C ALA A 6 -17.49 11.97 2.23
N LEU A 7 -16.94 12.48 3.33
CA LEU A 7 -15.70 13.27 3.32
C LEU A 7 -14.51 12.45 2.81
N TYR A 8 -14.40 11.18 3.20
CA TYR A 8 -13.34 10.29 2.75
C TYR A 8 -13.45 9.97 1.25
N LYS A 9 -14.65 9.80 0.72
CA LYS A 9 -14.87 9.66 -0.72
C LYS A 9 -14.34 10.86 -1.50
N ASN A 10 -14.67 12.08 -1.06
CA ASN A 10 -14.16 13.31 -1.66
C ASN A 10 -12.63 13.44 -1.55
N HIS A 11 -12.06 12.97 -0.44
CA HIS A 11 -10.61 12.87 -0.25
C HIS A 11 -9.96 11.94 -1.27
N ILE A 12 -10.50 10.74 -1.50
CA ILE A 12 -9.99 9.81 -2.52
C ILE A 12 -10.08 10.39 -3.92
N VAL A 13 -11.20 11.06 -4.28
CA VAL A 13 -11.33 11.76 -5.58
C VAL A 13 -10.19 12.77 -5.76
N THR A 14 -9.95 13.61 -4.75
CA THR A 14 -8.89 14.62 -4.80
C THR A 14 -7.50 14.00 -4.99
N LEU A 15 -7.20 12.90 -4.30
CA LEU A 15 -5.91 12.22 -4.44
C LEU A 15 -5.74 11.53 -5.80
N GLN A 16 -6.81 10.94 -6.34
CA GLN A 16 -6.82 10.34 -7.68
C GLN A 16 -6.58 11.40 -8.76
N GLU A 17 -7.22 12.57 -8.66
CA GLU A 17 -7.01 13.68 -9.60
C GLU A 17 -5.55 14.14 -9.60
N ARG A 18 -4.97 14.39 -8.42
CA ARG A 18 -3.56 14.78 -8.28
C ARG A 18 -2.61 13.71 -8.82
N THR A 19 -2.94 12.45 -8.60
CA THR A 19 -2.15 11.30 -9.07
C THR A 19 -2.16 11.26 -10.59
N ARG A 20 -3.34 11.35 -11.21
CA ARG A 20 -3.49 11.39 -12.67
C ARG A 20 -2.66 12.50 -13.31
N ASP A 21 -2.71 13.71 -12.73
CA ASP A 21 -1.97 14.87 -13.26
C ASP A 21 -0.45 14.66 -13.20
N VAL A 22 0.06 14.10 -12.10
CA VAL A 22 1.48 13.78 -11.93
C VAL A 22 1.90 12.65 -12.88
N LEU A 23 1.11 11.58 -12.96
CA LEU A 23 1.39 10.44 -13.85
C LEU A 23 1.47 10.88 -15.32
N ALA A 24 0.51 11.69 -15.77
CA ALA A 24 0.51 12.26 -17.12
C ALA A 24 1.74 13.14 -17.38
N ARG A 25 2.13 13.98 -16.41
CA ARG A 25 3.31 14.85 -16.52
C ARG A 25 4.62 14.07 -16.66
N PHE A 26 4.76 12.98 -15.92
CA PHE A 26 5.98 12.17 -15.90
C PHE A 26 5.94 10.95 -16.83
N LYS A 27 4.85 10.77 -17.59
CA LYS A 27 4.63 9.61 -18.48
C LYS A 27 4.76 8.27 -17.73
N LEU A 28 4.17 8.23 -16.55
CA LEU A 28 4.10 7.03 -15.70
C LEU A 28 2.69 6.42 -15.81
N ASP A 29 2.61 5.11 -15.60
CA ASP A 29 1.35 4.37 -15.68
C ASP A 29 0.63 4.33 -14.32
N ALA A 30 1.39 4.25 -13.22
CA ALA A 30 0.87 4.19 -11.86
C ALA A 30 1.93 4.57 -10.81
N LEU A 31 1.49 4.79 -9.57
CA LEU A 31 2.34 4.85 -8.39
C LEU A 31 2.11 3.60 -7.52
N LEU A 32 3.22 2.99 -7.10
CA LEU A 32 3.24 1.92 -6.12
C LEU A 32 3.81 2.44 -4.80
N ILE A 33 2.95 2.54 -3.79
CA ILE A 33 3.26 3.15 -2.50
C ILE A 33 3.33 2.05 -1.42
N HIS A 34 4.49 1.93 -0.78
CA HIS A 34 4.74 0.92 0.26
C HIS A 34 4.55 1.52 1.65
N SER A 35 3.83 0.83 2.54
CA SER A 35 3.60 1.28 3.92
C SER A 35 4.89 1.30 4.75
N GLY A 36 5.87 0.47 4.40
CA GLY A 36 7.16 0.32 5.08
C GLY A 36 7.29 -1.04 5.77
N GLU A 37 8.48 -1.33 6.29
CA GLU A 37 8.79 -2.58 6.99
C GLU A 37 9.19 -2.30 8.46
N LEU A 38 9.22 -3.35 9.28
CA LEU A 38 9.86 -3.28 10.59
C LEU A 38 11.37 -3.20 10.42
N PHE A 39 12.04 -2.44 11.29
CA PHE A 39 13.49 -2.34 11.31
C PHE A 39 14.00 -2.88 12.64
N ASN A 40 14.85 -3.90 12.59
CA ASN A 40 15.41 -4.52 13.80
C ASN A 40 16.50 -3.65 14.41
N VAL A 41 16.58 -3.69 15.74
CA VAL A 41 17.69 -3.10 16.49
C VAL A 41 18.97 -3.86 16.12
N PHE A 42 20.08 -3.13 15.99
CA PHE A 42 21.35 -3.70 15.53
C PHE A 42 21.81 -4.84 16.46
N LEU A 43 22.03 -6.03 15.87
CA LEU A 43 22.41 -7.27 16.56
C LEU A 43 21.37 -7.80 17.56
N ASP A 44 20.10 -7.41 17.39
CA ASP A 44 18.97 -7.86 18.21
C ASP A 44 17.86 -8.44 17.30
N ASP A 45 16.96 -9.22 17.88
CA ASP A 45 15.75 -9.73 17.21
C ASP A 45 14.52 -8.84 17.43
N HIS A 46 14.64 -7.79 18.26
CA HIS A 46 13.57 -6.83 18.51
C HIS A 46 13.51 -5.68 17.49
N PRO A 47 12.32 -5.33 16.96
CA PRO A 47 12.15 -4.19 16.07
C PRO A 47 11.96 -2.86 16.80
N TYR A 48 12.39 -1.76 16.18
CA TYR A 48 11.90 -0.42 16.54
C TYR A 48 10.39 -0.31 16.33
N PRO A 49 9.70 0.61 17.03
CA PRO A 49 8.29 0.87 16.78
C PRO A 49 8.03 1.26 15.33
N PHE A 50 7.11 0.54 14.66
CA PHE A 50 6.75 0.81 13.27
C PHE A 50 6.28 2.26 13.08
N LYS A 51 6.75 2.88 11.99
CA LYS A 51 6.30 4.20 11.53
C LYS A 51 5.91 4.09 10.06
N VAL A 52 4.61 4.14 9.80
CA VAL A 52 4.06 4.08 8.45
C VAL A 52 4.58 5.23 7.58
N ASN A 53 4.88 4.92 6.32
CA ASN A 53 5.19 5.89 5.27
C ASN A 53 4.08 6.96 5.19
N PRO A 54 4.41 8.26 5.35
CA PRO A 54 3.44 9.35 5.23
C PRO A 54 2.67 9.36 3.90
N GLN A 55 3.34 8.98 2.80
CA GLN A 55 2.72 8.93 1.48
C GLN A 55 1.68 7.80 1.38
N PHE A 56 1.83 6.73 2.16
CA PHE A 56 0.86 5.64 2.23
C PHE A 56 -0.37 6.03 3.07
N LYS A 57 -0.15 6.51 4.30
CA LYS A 57 -1.26 6.89 5.21
C LYS A 57 -2.01 8.15 4.78
N ALA A 58 -1.50 8.87 3.77
CA ALA A 58 -2.24 9.94 3.12
C ALA A 58 -3.49 9.42 2.41
N TRP A 59 -3.47 8.17 1.94
CA TRP A 59 -4.59 7.55 1.22
C TRP A 59 -5.53 6.80 2.14
N VAL A 60 -4.99 5.88 2.94
CA VAL A 60 -5.77 4.97 3.78
C VAL A 60 -5.42 5.14 5.25
N PRO A 61 -6.39 5.02 6.19
CA PRO A 61 -6.15 5.19 7.62
C PRO A 61 -5.49 3.96 8.28
N VAL A 62 -4.59 3.28 7.57
CA VAL A 62 -3.85 2.11 8.06
C VAL A 62 -2.47 2.58 8.52
N THR A 63 -2.26 2.61 9.84
CA THR A 63 -1.04 3.21 10.42
C THR A 63 -0.14 2.27 11.20
N GLN A 64 -0.65 1.08 11.55
CA GLN A 64 0.05 0.12 12.42
C GLN A 64 0.46 -1.17 11.71
N VAL A 65 0.12 -1.32 10.42
CA VAL A 65 0.36 -2.55 9.66
C VAL A 65 1.49 -2.33 8.64
N PRO A 66 2.67 -2.97 8.82
CA PRO A 66 3.76 -2.92 7.86
C PRO A 66 3.46 -3.81 6.64
N ASN A 67 4.32 -3.77 5.63
CA ASN A 67 4.28 -4.61 4.43
C ASN A 67 2.98 -4.47 3.59
N CYS A 68 2.23 -3.38 3.76
CA CYS A 68 1.07 -3.08 2.93
C CYS A 68 1.49 -2.29 1.69
N TRP A 69 0.78 -2.52 0.58
CA TRP A 69 1.10 -1.92 -0.70
C TRP A 69 -0.14 -1.29 -1.32
N LEU A 70 0.00 -0.08 -1.85
CA LEU A 70 -1.08 0.64 -2.50
C LEU A 70 -0.67 0.95 -3.94
N LEU A 71 -1.47 0.51 -4.92
CA LEU A 71 -1.33 0.89 -6.32
C LEU A 71 -2.42 1.89 -6.68
N VAL A 72 -2.01 3.02 -7.24
CA VAL A 72 -2.90 4.10 -7.70
C VAL A 72 -2.49 4.57 -9.09
N ASP A 73 -3.48 4.74 -9.96
CA ASP A 73 -3.29 5.22 -11.33
C ASP A 73 -4.09 6.51 -11.63
N GLY A 74 -4.85 7.02 -10.65
CA GLY A 74 -5.68 8.20 -10.78
C GLY A 74 -6.98 8.00 -11.59
N VAL A 75 -7.31 6.76 -11.97
CA VAL A 75 -8.50 6.41 -12.75
C VAL A 75 -9.27 5.25 -12.12
N ASN A 76 -8.62 4.11 -11.93
CA ASN A 76 -9.22 2.92 -11.34
C ASN A 76 -9.25 3.02 -9.82
N LYS A 77 -10.16 2.27 -9.18
CA LYS A 77 -10.21 2.20 -7.72
C LYS A 77 -8.84 1.81 -7.17
N PRO A 78 -8.27 2.53 -6.18
CA PRO A 78 -7.00 2.18 -5.57
C PRO A 78 -6.98 0.74 -5.09
N LYS A 79 -5.89 0.02 -5.36
CA LYS A 79 -5.73 -1.37 -4.94
C LYS A 79 -4.77 -1.47 -3.77
N LEU A 80 -5.26 -2.00 -2.65
CA LEU A 80 -4.52 -2.20 -1.42
C LEU A 80 -4.25 -3.70 -1.20
N TRP A 81 -2.98 -4.09 -1.22
CA TRP A 81 -2.55 -5.34 -0.62
C TRP A 81 -2.31 -5.11 0.86
N PHE A 82 -3.20 -5.65 1.70
CA PHE A 82 -3.16 -5.54 3.14
C PHE A 82 -2.41 -6.74 3.72
N TYR A 83 -1.30 -6.49 4.40
CA TYR A 83 -0.53 -7.56 5.04
C TYR A 83 -1.35 -8.19 6.16
N LEU A 84 -1.67 -9.46 5.97
CA LEU A 84 -2.44 -10.25 6.91
C LEU A 84 -1.79 -11.63 7.02
N PRO A 85 -0.73 -11.77 7.85
CA PRO A 85 -0.03 -13.02 7.98
C PRO A 85 -0.97 -14.11 8.51
N VAL A 86 -0.83 -15.30 7.94
CA VAL A 86 -1.51 -16.50 8.44
C VAL A 86 -0.46 -17.34 9.13
N ASP A 87 -0.32 -17.18 10.43
CA ASP A 87 0.57 -17.98 11.25
C ASP A 87 -0.05 -18.31 12.62
N TYR A 88 0.59 -19.23 13.34
CA TYR A 88 0.10 -19.73 14.62
C TYR A 88 0.27 -18.72 15.77
N TRP A 89 1.09 -17.69 15.59
CA TRP A 89 1.52 -16.77 16.65
C TRP A 89 0.67 -15.50 16.70
N HIS A 90 0.09 -15.08 15.57
CA HIS A 90 -0.70 -13.86 15.46
C HIS A 90 -2.21 -14.16 15.41
N ASN A 91 -3.00 -13.39 16.16
CA ASN A 91 -4.45 -13.43 16.04
C ASN A 91 -4.85 -12.79 14.70
N VAL A 92 -5.38 -13.60 13.76
CA VAL A 92 -5.71 -13.15 12.41
C VAL A 92 -7.06 -12.43 12.44
N GLU A 93 -7.04 -11.11 12.53
CA GLU A 93 -8.24 -10.30 12.30
C GLU A 93 -8.67 -10.40 10.83
N PRO A 94 -9.98 -10.40 10.52
CA PRO A 94 -10.44 -10.36 9.14
C PRO A 94 -9.95 -9.08 8.45
N LEU A 95 -9.99 -9.07 7.11
CA LEU A 95 -9.76 -7.83 6.36
C LEU A 95 -10.63 -6.70 6.93
N PRO A 96 -10.10 -5.47 7.00
CA PRO A 96 -10.83 -4.36 7.58
C PRO A 96 -12.15 -4.16 6.83
N THR A 97 -13.22 -3.91 7.57
CA THR A 97 -14.51 -3.47 7.05
C THR A 97 -14.84 -2.16 7.75
N SER A 98 -14.73 -1.03 7.06
CA SER A 98 -14.83 0.31 7.67
C SER A 98 -15.29 1.36 6.65
N PHE A 99 -15.43 2.61 7.09
CA PHE A 99 -15.92 3.72 6.26
C PHE A 99 -15.09 3.97 4.99
N TRP A 100 -13.83 3.53 4.96
CA TRP A 100 -12.89 3.77 3.87
C TRP A 100 -12.79 2.61 2.88
N THR A 101 -13.25 1.42 3.26
CA THR A 101 -12.98 0.18 2.51
C THR A 101 -13.86 0.05 1.26
N GLU A 102 -14.93 0.84 1.14
CA GLU A 102 -15.73 0.91 -0.10
C GLU A 102 -15.01 1.63 -1.24
N GLU A 103 -14.09 2.54 -0.92
CA GLU A 103 -13.36 3.37 -1.91
C GLU A 103 -12.03 2.74 -2.35
N VAL A 104 -11.66 1.57 -1.81
CA VAL A 104 -10.38 0.89 -2.07
C VAL A 104 -10.62 -0.62 -2.27
N GLU A 105 -10.01 -1.22 -3.29
CA GLU A 105 -10.01 -2.68 -3.45
C GLU A 105 -9.00 -3.28 -2.46
N VAL A 106 -9.48 -3.93 -1.40
CA VAL A 106 -8.62 -4.55 -0.37
C VAL A 106 -8.42 -6.04 -0.65
N VAL A 107 -7.16 -6.46 -0.77
CA VAL A 107 -6.75 -7.85 -1.00
C VAL A 107 -5.79 -8.28 0.11
N ALA A 108 -5.98 -9.48 0.66
CA ALA A 108 -5.07 -10.02 1.67
C ALA A 108 -3.72 -10.40 1.07
N LEU A 109 -2.64 -10.03 1.77
CA LEU A 109 -1.27 -10.44 1.47
C LEU A 109 -0.75 -11.32 2.62
N PRO A 110 -0.72 -12.65 2.47
CA PRO A 110 -0.38 -13.57 3.57
C PRO A 110 1.13 -13.62 3.88
N LYS A 111 1.97 -13.24 2.92
CA LYS A 111 3.43 -13.21 3.06
C LYS A 111 3.96 -11.91 2.49
N ALA A 112 4.78 -11.18 3.24
CA ALA A 112 5.37 -9.91 2.80
C ALA A 112 6.13 -10.08 1.47
N ASP A 113 6.89 -11.17 1.35
CA ASP A 113 7.68 -11.50 0.15
C ASP A 113 6.82 -11.91 -1.06
N GLY A 114 5.52 -12.16 -0.84
CA GLY A 114 4.58 -12.60 -1.88
C GLY A 114 4.08 -11.47 -2.78
N ILE A 115 4.42 -10.20 -2.51
CA ILE A 115 3.90 -9.07 -3.29
C ILE A 115 4.35 -9.12 -4.75
N GLY A 116 5.57 -9.60 -5.02
CA GLY A 116 6.17 -9.57 -6.35
C GLY A 116 5.38 -10.31 -7.43
N SER A 117 4.64 -11.36 -7.06
CA SER A 117 3.78 -12.15 -7.96
C SER A 117 2.38 -11.55 -8.16
N GLN A 118 1.97 -10.60 -7.32
CA GLN A 118 0.67 -9.93 -7.41
C GLN A 118 0.74 -8.59 -8.14
N LEU A 119 1.95 -8.01 -8.24
CA LEU A 119 2.18 -6.77 -9.00
C LEU A 119 2.08 -7.01 -10.52
N PRO A 120 1.72 -5.99 -11.31
CA PRO A 120 1.77 -6.07 -12.77
C PRO A 120 3.14 -6.52 -13.28
N ALA A 121 3.16 -7.42 -14.27
CA ALA A 121 4.39 -7.94 -14.86
C ALA A 121 5.21 -6.85 -15.56
N ALA A 122 4.54 -5.95 -16.28
CA ALA A 122 5.15 -4.74 -16.83
C ALA A 122 5.13 -3.64 -15.77
N ARG A 123 6.30 -3.37 -15.16
CA ARG A 123 6.46 -2.34 -14.12
C ARG A 123 7.54 -1.29 -14.41
N GLY A 124 7.95 -1.15 -15.67
CA GLY A 124 8.99 -0.20 -16.09
C GLY A 124 8.59 1.27 -15.95
N ASN A 125 7.29 1.58 -16.02
CA ASN A 125 6.74 2.93 -15.91
C ASN A 125 5.93 3.15 -14.62
N ILE A 126 6.14 2.30 -13.60
CA ILE A 126 5.48 2.45 -12.30
C ILE A 126 6.43 3.18 -11.36
N GLY A 127 6.01 4.33 -10.84
CA GLY A 127 6.77 5.08 -9.84
C GLY A 127 6.69 4.40 -8.48
N TYR A 128 7.82 4.13 -7.84
CA TYR A 128 7.86 3.56 -6.48
C TYR A 128 8.02 4.64 -5.41
N ILE A 129 7.23 4.56 -4.34
CA ILE A 129 7.32 5.42 -3.16
C ILE A 129 7.37 4.57 -1.90
N GLY A 130 8.58 4.37 -1.37
CA GLY A 130 8.77 3.65 -0.14
C GLY A 130 10.24 3.42 0.22
N PRO A 131 10.51 2.75 1.35
CA PRO A 131 11.86 2.60 1.88
C PRO A 131 12.67 1.44 1.28
N VAL A 132 12.05 0.50 0.56
CA VAL A 132 12.69 -0.75 0.10
C VAL A 132 12.41 -0.97 -1.40
N PRO A 133 13.10 -0.27 -2.31
CA PRO A 133 12.87 -0.35 -3.75
C PRO A 133 13.01 -1.76 -4.32
N GLU A 134 13.86 -2.61 -3.74
CA GLU A 134 14.13 -3.96 -4.23
C GLU A 134 12.87 -4.82 -4.27
N ARG A 135 11.94 -4.60 -3.34
CA ARG A 135 10.64 -5.28 -3.25
C ARG A 135 9.73 -4.98 -4.44
N ALA A 136 9.88 -3.80 -5.04
CA ALA A 136 9.11 -3.36 -6.20
C ALA A 136 9.74 -3.83 -7.53
N LEU A 137 10.99 -4.31 -7.54
CA LEU A 137 11.71 -4.62 -8.77
C LEU A 137 11.35 -5.97 -9.38
N TYR A 138 11.24 -5.99 -10.71
CA TYR A 138 11.39 -7.14 -11.62
C TYR A 138 12.38 -8.22 -11.16
N ARG A 139 12.02 -9.32 -10.48
CA ARG A 139 12.98 -10.43 -10.28
C ARG A 139 12.52 -11.66 -11.06
N PRO A 140 12.94 -11.81 -12.33
CA PRO A 140 12.73 -13.06 -13.04
C PRO A 140 13.62 -14.14 -12.41
N GLY A 141 13.00 -15.21 -11.89
CA GLY A 141 13.67 -16.47 -11.56
C GLY A 141 14.33 -16.57 -10.18
N SER A 142 13.53 -16.62 -9.12
CA SER A 142 13.89 -17.32 -7.87
C SER A 142 13.13 -18.63 -7.78
#